data_AF-A0A4U6U5D1-F1
#
_entry.id   AF-A0A4U6U5D1-F1
#
_cell.length_a   1.000
_cell.length_b   1.000
_cell.length_c   1.000
_cell.angle_alpha   90.00
_cell.angle_beta   90.00
_cell.angle_gamma   90.00
#
_symmetry.space_group_name_H-M   'P 1'
#
loop_
_entity.id
_entity.type
_entity.pdbx_description
1 polymer ?
#
loop_
_entity_poly.entity_id
_entity_poly.type
_entity_poly.pdbx_seq_one_letter_code
_entity_poly.pdbx_strand_id
1 'polypeptide(L)' 'MDYYLQKTYYKTAALISNSCKAISVLAEQTTEVQALAYQYGRHLGIAYQLIDDILDFTGTSASLGKASCLISIK' A
#
# COMPACT_ATOMS: atom_id res chain seq x y z
N MET A 1 10.85 12.73 -7.32
CA MET A 1 10.75 11.53 -6.45
C MET A 1 9.62 11.69 -5.43
N ASP A 2 9.50 12.84 -4.76
CA ASP A 2 8.47 13.06 -3.72
C ASP A 2 7.03 12.97 -4.23
N TYR A 3 6.74 13.48 -5.43
CA TYR A 3 5.39 13.39 -6.02
C TYR A 3 4.91 11.94 -6.23
N TYR A 4 5.83 11.05 -6.61
CA TYR A 4 5.52 9.62 -6.81
C TYR A 4 5.19 8.95 -5.48
N LEU A 5 6.08 9.11 -4.50
CA LEU A 5 5.90 8.60 -3.14
C LEU A 5 4.62 9.12 -2.50
N GLN A 6 4.30 10.39 -2.70
CA GLN A 6 3.11 11.02 -2.14
C GLN A 6 1.83 10.51 -2.81
N LYS A 7 1.82 10.36 -4.14
CA LYS A 7 0.69 9.79 -4.88
C LYS A 7 0.45 8.32 -4.51
N THR A 8 1.51 7.51 -4.48
CA THR A 8 1.47 6.10 -4.03
C THR A 8 1.01 6.00 -2.58
N TYR A 9 1.45 6.94 -1.74
CA TYR A 9 1.03 7.00 -0.35
C TYR A 9 -0.47 7.22 -0.22
N TYR A 10 -1.03 8.23 -0.89
CA TYR A 10 -2.45 8.54 -0.77
C TYR A 10 -3.38 7.49 -1.37
N LYS A 11 -2.91 6.74 -2.39
CA LYS A 11 -3.76 5.77 -3.09
C LYS A 11 -3.90 4.46 -2.34
N THR A 12 -2.79 3.93 -1.84
CA THR A 12 -2.74 2.54 -1.33
C THR A 12 -2.14 2.48 0.07
N ALA A 13 -1.02 3.18 0.30
CA ALA A 13 -0.32 3.06 1.59
C ALA A 13 -1.04 3.75 2.75
N ALA A 14 -1.87 4.77 2.50
CA ALA A 14 -2.68 5.46 3.51
C ALA A 14 -3.76 4.55 4.08
N LEU A 15 -4.37 3.70 3.26
CA LEU A 15 -5.37 2.73 3.72
C LEU A 15 -4.71 1.64 4.58
N ILE A 16 -3.58 1.11 4.13
CA ILE A 16 -2.84 0.05 4.85
C ILE A 16 -2.29 0.59 6.18
N SER A 17 -1.63 1.74 6.16
CA SER A 17 -1.08 2.38 7.38
C SER A 17 -2.14 2.73 8.40
N ASN A 18 -3.28 3.28 7.98
CA ASN A 18 -4.39 3.56 8.90
C ASN A 18 -5.06 2.29 9.41
N SER A 19 -5.17 1.23 8.60
CA SER A 19 -5.69 -0.07 9.05
C SER A 19 -4.80 -0.68 10.14
N CYS A 20 -3.48 -0.69 9.93
CA CYS A 20 -2.52 -1.16 10.93
C CYS A 20 -2.61 -0.33 12.23
N LYS A 21 -2.69 1.00 12.11
CA LYS A 21 -2.85 1.89 13.25
C LYS A 21 -4.18 1.65 13.98
N ALA A 22 -5.29 1.47 13.26
CA ALA A 22 -6.60 1.23 13.83
C ALA A 22 -6.65 -0.05 14.66
N ILE A 23 -5.98 -1.12 14.21
CA ILE A 23 -5.86 -2.37 14.98
C ILE A 23 -5.04 -2.14 16.26
N SER A 24 -3.92 -1.40 16.18
CA SER A 24 -3.14 -1.06 17.38
C SER A 24 -3.89 -0.18 18.38
N VAL A 25 -4.77 0.70 17.89
CA VAL A 25 -5.68 1.49 18.74
C VAL A 25 -6.73 0.59 19.39
N LEU A 26 -7.34 -0.32 18.63
CA LEU A 26 -8.34 -1.27 19.14
C LEU A 26 -7.74 -2.24 20.17
N ALA A 27 -6.46 -2.58 20.02
CA ALA A 27 -5.71 -3.41 20.96
C ALA A 27 -5.16 -2.61 22.17
N GLU A 28 -5.60 -1.36 22.36
CA GLU A 28 -5.20 -0.46 23.45
C GLU A 28 -3.67 -0.33 23.64
N GLN A 29 -2.92 -0.41 22.54
CA GLN A 29 -1.46 -0.32 22.57
C GLN A 29 -0.99 1.12 22.76
N THR A 30 0.25 1.28 23.22
CA THR A 30 0.85 2.61 23.44
C THR A 30 0.95 3.41 22.15
N THR A 31 0.98 4.74 22.29
CA THR A 31 1.09 5.68 21.16
C THR A 31 2.33 5.41 20.29
N GLU A 32 3.42 4.92 20.90
CA GLU A 32 4.64 4.52 20.18
C GLU A 32 4.39 3.29 19.29
N VAL A 33 3.72 2.26 19.80
CA VAL A 33 3.37 1.07 19.02
C VAL A 33 2.42 1.43 17.88
N GLN A 34 1.45 2.32 18.13
CA GLN A 34 0.55 2.81 17.08
C GLN A 34 1.30 3.58 15.97
N ALA A 35 2.32 4.38 16.34
CA ALA A 35 3.16 5.10 15.39
C ALA A 35 4.04 4.12 14.58
N LEU A 36 4.61 3.11 15.23
CA LEU A 36 5.38 2.06 14.57
C LEU A 36 4.51 1.23 13.61
N ALA A 37 3.30 0.87 14.01
CA ALA A 37 2.34 0.15 13.17
C ALA A 37 1.93 0.95 11.92
N TYR A 38 1.75 2.26 12.08
CA TYR A 38 1.50 3.16 10.96
C TYR A 38 2.69 3.24 10.01
N GLN A 39 3.92 3.39 10.53
CA GLN A 39 5.13 3.42 9.71
C GLN A 39 5.33 2.09 8.97
N TYR A 40 5.09 0.96 9.64
CA TYR A 40 5.13 -0.36 9.03
C TYR A 40 4.16 -0.46 7.85
N GLY A 41 2.89 -0.11 8.05
CA GLY A 41 1.89 -0.14 6.98
C GLY A 41 2.21 0.81 5.83
N ARG A 42 2.84 1.96 6.11
CA ARG A 42 3.32 2.91 5.10
C ARG A 42 4.40 2.30 4.21
N HIS A 43 5.42 1.68 4.81
CA HIS A 43 6.50 1.04 4.05
C HIS A 43 6.00 -0.16 3.26
N LEU A 44 5.10 -0.96 3.86
CA LEU A 44 4.48 -2.11 3.20
C LEU A 44 3.67 -1.67 1.96
N GLY A 45 2.85 -0.62 2.07
CA GLY A 45 2.05 -0.13 0.95
C GLY A 45 2.89 0.44 -0.20
N ILE A 46 4.03 1.08 0.11
CA ILE A 46 4.98 1.55 -0.92
C ILE A 46 5.66 0.35 -1.61
N ALA A 47 6.09 -0.65 -0.85
CA ALA A 47 6.71 -1.86 -1.40
C ALA A 47 5.73 -2.64 -2.29
N TYR A 48 4.45 -2.74 -1.89
CA TYR A 48 3.41 -3.38 -2.69
C TYR A 48 3.23 -2.68 -4.04
N GLN A 49 3.14 -1.34 -4.06
CA GLN A 49 3.01 -0.60 -5.31
C GLN A 49 4.24 -0.76 -6.20
N LEU A 50 5.45 -0.77 -5.63
CA LEU A 50 6.67 -0.99 -6.40
C LEU A 50 6.66 -2.35 -7.10
N ILE A 51 6.17 -3.40 -6.44
CA ILE A 51 6.04 -4.73 -7.02
C ILE A 51 4.94 -4.74 -8.10
N ASP A 52 3.80 -4.10 -7.85
CA ASP A 52 2.68 -3.95 -8.80
C ASP A 52 3.15 -3.23 -10.09
N ASP A 53 3.89 -2.14 -9.97
CA ASP A 53 4.43 -1.39 -11.11
C ASP A 53 5.46 -2.21 -11.92
N ILE A 54 6.28 -3.02 -11.23
CA ILE A 54 7.23 -3.94 -11.88
C ILE A 54 6.48 -5.08 -12.59
N LEU A 55 5.41 -5.61 -11.99
CA LEU A 55 4.57 -6.64 -12.60
C LEU A 55 3.83 -6.11 -13.84
N ASP A 56 3.36 -4.86 -13.80
CA ASP A 56 2.78 -4.17 -14.96
C ASP A 56 3.82 -3.99 -16.09
N PHE A 57 5.09 -3.74 -15.74
CA PHE A 57 6.16 -3.55 -16.72
C PHE A 57 6.70 -4.88 -17.30
N THR A 58 6.78 -5.93 -16.48
CA THR A 58 7.27 -7.26 -16.88
C THR A 58 6.18 -8.18 -17.44
N GLY A 59 4.91 -7.81 -17.25
CA GLY A 59 3.72 -8.49 -17.74
C GLY A 59 3.50 -8.32 -19.24
N THR A 60 4.35 -8.94 -20.07
CA THR A 60 4.06 -9.13 -21.49
C THR A 60 2.88 -10.07 -21.67
N SER A 61 1.68 -9.50 -21.94
CA SER A 61 0.45 -10.00 -22.60
C SER A 61 -0.08 -11.45 -22.41
N ALA A 62 0.64 -12.38 -21.80
CA ALA A 62 0.30 -13.80 -21.74
C ALA A 62 0.03 -14.31 -20.31
N SER A 63 0.50 -13.61 -19.27
CA SER A 63 0.22 -13.91 -17.86
C SER A 63 -0.84 -13.00 -17.23
N LEU A 64 -1.40 -12.03 -17.97
CA LEU A 64 -2.55 -11.23 -17.55
C LEU A 64 -3.87 -12.03 -17.69
N GLY A 65 -3.91 -13.20 -17.06
CA GLY A 65 -5.12 -13.96 -16.86
C GLY A 65 -6.03 -13.23 -15.86
N LYS A 66 -6.94 -12.38 -16.37
CA LYS A 66 -8.19 -11.97 -15.72
C LYS A 66 -8.07 -11.26 -14.36
N ALA A 67 -7.67 -10.00 -14.35
CA ALA A 67 -8.19 -9.02 -13.38
C ALA A 67 -8.04 -7.55 -13.80
N SER A 68 -7.83 -7.26 -15.09
CA SER A 68 -7.71 -5.89 -15.61
C SER A 68 -8.99 -5.03 -15.40
N CYS A 69 -10.09 -5.62 -14.89
CA CYS A 69 -11.34 -4.91 -14.60
C CYS A 69 -11.58 -4.49 -13.13
N LEU A 70 -10.72 -4.81 -12.15
CA LEU A 70 -11.03 -4.50 -10.72
C LEU A 70 -10.11 -3.49 -10.01
N ILE A 71 -9.10 -2.93 -10.68
CA ILE A 71 -8.20 -1.93 -10.04
C ILE A 71 -8.15 -0.59 -10.83
N SER A 72 -9.01 -0.43 -11.85
CA SER A 72 -9.21 0.88 -12.51
C SER A 72 -10.08 1.86 -11.71
N ILE A 73 -10.11 1.78 -10.37
CA ILE A 73 -10.44 2.98 -9.57
C ILE A 73 -9.17 3.82 -9.51
N LYS A 74 -8.87 4.43 -10.65
CA LYS A 74 -7.73 5.31 -10.82
C LYS A 74 -7.97 6.65 -10.13
#